data_AF-F5VF99-F1
#
_entry.id   AF-F5VF99-F1
#
_cell.length_a   1.000
_cell.length_b   1.000
_cell.length_c   1.000
_cell.angle_alpha   90.00
_cell.angle_beta   90.00
_cell.angle_gamma   90.00
#
_symmetry.space_group_name_H-M   'P 1'
#
loop_
_entity.id
_entity.type
_entity.pdbx_description
1 polymer ?
#
loop_
_entity_poly.entity_id
_entity_poly.type
_entity_poly.pdbx_seq_one_letter_code
_entity_poly.pdbx_strand_id
1 'polypeptide(L)'
;MVKKQKSKKKVIKTFKEVRAEKTEVQYEYLAEKHIIKSNDARYAILDKYAHLSNNVYNQALYRFRQAFFKGKWLSYEKLDKSFKQSFNQKDCMLYRSMKSVHLAQQILKLVNQNMISWNKARKAYLKAPQKFTGKPKIPKYKPKGGKNIVIVDNQTAKLRANGIVEIPVMDSLKIKLQHKETNKIQQVRVIPKNNTFVIEIVYKTNKVIDYKEDNGRYLTIDPDLIMPLRWHLMLKDLNLSLLMDVL
;
A
#
# COMPACT_ATOMS: atom_id res chain seq x y z
N MET A 1 -18.41 2.13 53.56
CA MET A 1 -17.40 1.08 53.23
C MET A 1 -17.01 1.19 51.76
N VAL A 2 -15.77 1.59 51.46
CA VAL A 2 -15.28 1.74 50.08
C VAL A 2 -14.66 0.42 49.60
N LYS A 3 -15.27 -0.23 48.60
CA LYS A 3 -14.68 -1.42 47.95
C LYS A 3 -13.52 -0.98 47.04
N LYS A 4 -12.28 -1.32 47.42
CA LYS A 4 -11.06 -1.14 46.59
C LYS A 4 -11.22 -1.89 45.26
N GLN A 5 -11.15 -1.17 44.13
CA GLN A 5 -10.96 -1.77 42.82
C GLN A 5 -9.57 -2.41 42.75
N LYS A 6 -9.51 -3.74 42.64
CA LYS A 6 -8.25 -4.46 42.37
C LYS A 6 -7.84 -4.21 40.92
N SER A 7 -6.71 -3.53 40.74
CA SER A 7 -6.04 -3.39 39.44
C SER A 7 -5.66 -4.78 38.91
N LYS A 8 -6.15 -5.15 37.71
CA LYS A 8 -5.73 -6.38 37.04
C LYS A 8 -4.25 -6.23 36.66
N LYS A 9 -3.36 -6.99 37.32
CA LYS A 9 -1.94 -7.08 36.93
C LYS A 9 -1.87 -7.51 35.47
N LYS A 10 -1.21 -6.70 34.64
CA LYS A 10 -0.94 -7.01 33.23
C LYS A 10 0.14 -8.09 33.21
N VAL A 11 -0.17 -9.27 32.69
CA VAL A 11 0.84 -10.34 32.53
C VAL A 11 1.89 -9.83 31.53
N ILE A 12 3.14 -9.75 31.97
CA ILE A 12 4.27 -9.35 31.14
C ILE A 12 4.77 -10.62 30.46
N LYS A 13 4.52 -10.76 29.16
CA LYS A 13 5.03 -11.89 28.36
C LYS A 13 6.56 -11.84 28.31
N THR A 14 7.20 -12.99 28.37
CA THR A 14 8.65 -13.06 28.21
C THR A 14 9.06 -12.74 26.77
N PHE A 15 10.28 -12.24 26.56
CA PHE A 15 10.80 -12.01 25.20
C PHE A 15 10.77 -13.27 24.34
N LYS A 16 10.96 -14.46 24.95
CA LYS A 16 10.85 -15.75 24.28
C LYS A 16 9.42 -16.03 23.82
N GLU A 17 8.41 -15.82 24.67
CA GLU A 17 6.99 -15.96 24.30
C GLU A 17 6.58 -14.98 23.19
N VAL A 18 6.98 -13.71 23.30
CA VAL A 18 6.70 -12.69 22.27
C VAL A 18 7.37 -13.05 20.95
N ARG A 19 8.58 -13.64 21.00
CA ARG A 19 9.30 -14.09 19.81
C ARG A 19 8.65 -15.32 19.19
N ALA A 20 8.27 -16.32 19.99
CA ALA A 20 7.56 -17.51 19.52
C ALA A 20 6.24 -17.14 18.83
N GLU A 21 5.41 -16.28 19.44
CA GLU A 21 4.17 -15.78 18.85
C GLU A 21 4.40 -14.98 17.55
N LYS A 22 5.51 -14.24 17.46
CA LYS A 22 5.88 -13.50 16.24
C LYS A 22 6.45 -14.40 15.13
N THR A 23 7.21 -15.41 15.50
CA THR A 23 7.73 -16.45 14.59
C THR A 23 6.57 -17.25 13.99
N GLU A 24 5.50 -17.47 14.76
CA GLU A 24 4.27 -18.10 14.28
C GLU A 24 3.49 -17.25 13.25
N VAL A 25 3.82 -15.95 13.10
CA VAL A 25 3.18 -15.08 12.10
C VAL A 25 3.61 -15.53 10.70
N GLN A 26 2.83 -16.41 10.11
CA GLN A 26 2.91 -16.74 8.70
C GLN A 26 2.51 -15.52 7.90
N TYR A 27 3.39 -15.08 6.99
CA TYR A 27 3.02 -14.03 6.04
C TYR A 27 1.91 -14.57 5.15
N GLU A 28 0.70 -14.07 5.32
CA GLU A 28 -0.42 -14.52 4.49
C GLU A 28 -0.22 -14.08 3.04
N TYR A 29 0.48 -12.97 2.78
CA TYR A 29 0.62 -12.39 1.44
C TYR A 29 2.05 -12.06 1.07
N LEU A 30 2.43 -12.36 -0.18
CA LEU A 30 3.67 -11.94 -0.82
C LEU A 30 3.36 -11.06 -2.04
N ALA A 31 4.36 -10.32 -2.51
CA ALA A 31 4.26 -9.51 -3.71
C ALA A 31 5.46 -9.72 -4.63
N GLU A 32 5.19 -10.09 -5.89
CA GLU A 32 6.19 -10.14 -6.96
C GLU A 32 6.22 -8.81 -7.71
N LYS A 33 7.42 -8.32 -8.05
CA LYS A 33 7.63 -7.01 -8.71
C LYS A 33 8.15 -7.20 -10.12
N HIS A 34 7.53 -6.50 -11.08
CA HIS A 34 8.01 -6.39 -12.45
C HIS A 34 8.22 -4.93 -12.81
N ILE A 35 9.35 -4.60 -13.42
CA ILE A 35 9.68 -3.24 -13.83
C ILE A 35 9.44 -3.08 -15.32
N ILE A 36 8.64 -2.08 -15.69
CA ILE A 36 8.36 -1.67 -17.06
C ILE A 36 9.04 -0.32 -17.29
N LYS A 37 10.00 -0.28 -18.21
CA LYS A 37 10.74 0.94 -18.58
C LYS A 37 9.96 1.76 -19.61
N SER A 38 10.32 3.03 -19.77
CA SER A 38 9.68 3.95 -20.73
C SER A 38 9.78 3.53 -22.19
N ASN A 39 10.75 2.69 -22.54
CA ASN A 39 10.94 2.14 -23.88
C ASN A 39 10.08 0.90 -24.17
N ASP A 40 9.39 0.36 -23.18
CA ASP A 40 8.52 -0.81 -23.34
C ASP A 40 7.19 -0.39 -23.99
N ALA A 41 6.69 -1.17 -24.95
CA ALA A 41 5.41 -0.91 -25.62
C ALA A 41 4.22 -0.82 -24.64
N ARG A 42 4.30 -1.51 -23.50
CA ARG A 42 3.28 -1.48 -22.44
C ARG A 42 3.28 -0.18 -21.65
N TYR A 43 4.33 0.64 -21.73
CA TYR A 43 4.44 1.85 -20.93
C TYR A 43 3.30 2.83 -21.20
N ALA A 44 2.97 3.07 -22.47
CA ALA A 44 1.95 4.06 -22.86
C ALA A 44 0.57 3.74 -22.28
N ILE A 45 0.18 2.46 -22.24
CA ILE A 45 -1.10 2.06 -21.66
C ILE A 45 -1.10 2.19 -20.14
N LEU A 46 -0.01 1.84 -19.45
CA LEU A 46 0.13 2.05 -18.01
C LEU A 46 0.06 3.54 -17.66
N ASP A 47 0.69 4.38 -18.48
CA ASP A 47 0.73 5.83 -18.33
C ASP A 47 -0.65 6.46 -18.40
N LYS A 48 -1.40 6.12 -19.46
CA LYS A 48 -2.79 6.53 -19.63
C LYS A 48 -3.64 6.19 -18.41
N TYR A 49 -3.56 4.97 -17.90
CA TYR A 49 -4.35 4.54 -16.74
C TYR A 49 -3.90 5.21 -15.44
N ALA A 50 -2.61 5.49 -15.28
CA ALA A 50 -2.09 6.21 -14.12
C ALA A 50 -2.58 7.68 -14.08
N HIS A 51 -2.72 8.32 -15.24
CA HIS A 51 -3.34 9.65 -15.36
C HIS A 51 -4.84 9.62 -15.05
N LEU A 52 -5.58 8.63 -15.59
CA LEU A 52 -7.00 8.47 -15.28
C LEU A 52 -7.22 8.21 -13.78
N SER A 53 -6.39 7.38 -13.16
CA SER A 53 -6.42 7.13 -11.72
C SER A 53 -6.18 8.40 -10.89
N ASN A 54 -5.29 9.30 -11.34
CA ASN A 54 -5.05 10.58 -10.68
C ASN A 54 -6.33 11.44 -10.66
N ASN A 55 -7.01 11.53 -11.80
CA ASN A 55 -8.25 12.30 -11.92
C ASN A 55 -9.34 11.74 -10.99
N VAL A 56 -9.53 10.41 -10.97
CA VAL A 56 -10.49 9.75 -10.06
C VAL A 56 -10.12 10.00 -8.59
N TYR A 57 -8.83 9.87 -8.22
CA TYR A 57 -8.35 10.12 -6.87
C TYR A 57 -8.65 11.56 -6.41
N ASN A 58 -8.31 12.54 -7.25
CA ASN A 58 -8.51 13.95 -6.93
C ASN A 58 -9.99 14.29 -6.78
N GLN A 59 -10.84 13.80 -7.69
CA GLN A 59 -12.28 14.00 -7.61
C GLN A 59 -12.90 13.36 -6.37
N ALA A 60 -12.45 12.15 -6.03
CA ALA A 60 -12.89 11.44 -4.84
C ALA A 60 -12.48 12.16 -3.56
N LEU A 61 -11.23 12.60 -3.50
CA LEU A 61 -10.73 13.38 -2.37
C LEU A 61 -11.43 14.73 -2.25
N TYR A 62 -11.79 15.36 -3.38
CA TYR A 62 -12.57 16.60 -3.38
C TYR A 62 -13.93 16.42 -2.72
N ARG A 63 -14.71 15.42 -3.17
CA ARG A 63 -16.02 15.09 -2.59
C ARG A 63 -15.91 14.76 -1.10
N PHE A 64 -14.89 13.99 -0.72
CA PHE A 64 -14.65 13.66 0.68
C PHE A 64 -14.34 14.91 1.51
N ARG A 65 -13.44 15.78 1.04
CA ARG A 65 -13.07 17.02 1.75
C ARG A 65 -14.24 17.98 1.87
N GLN A 66 -15.06 18.12 0.82
CA GLN A 66 -16.28 18.93 0.86
C GLN A 66 -17.26 18.44 1.94
N ALA A 67 -17.49 17.13 2.03
CA ALA A 67 -18.31 16.56 3.10
C ALA A 67 -17.66 16.79 4.48
N PHE A 68 -16.36 16.53 4.59
CA PHE A 68 -15.61 16.65 5.84
C PHE A 68 -15.61 18.08 6.41
N PHE A 69 -15.40 19.09 5.57
CA PHE A 69 -15.43 20.49 6.00
C PHE A 69 -16.84 20.99 6.34
N LYS A 70 -17.89 20.31 5.84
CA LYS A 70 -19.29 20.49 6.28
C LYS A 70 -19.64 19.66 7.53
N GLY A 71 -18.65 19.09 8.22
CA GLY A 71 -18.84 18.30 9.43
C GLY A 71 -19.34 16.86 9.20
N LYS A 72 -19.40 16.38 7.95
CA LYS A 72 -19.91 15.04 7.62
C LYS A 72 -18.77 14.08 7.25
N TRP A 73 -18.79 12.89 7.82
CA TRP A 73 -17.90 11.81 7.39
C TRP A 73 -18.52 11.04 6.22
N LEU A 74 -17.79 10.93 5.11
CA LEU A 74 -18.24 10.21 3.93
C LEU A 74 -17.76 8.76 4.01
N SER A 75 -18.68 7.80 3.97
CA SER A 75 -18.32 6.38 3.84
C SER A 75 -17.99 6.04 2.39
N TYR A 76 -17.34 4.89 2.18
CA TYR A 76 -17.05 4.39 0.83
C TYR A 76 -18.34 4.23 0.01
N GLU A 77 -19.40 3.69 0.60
CA GLU A 77 -20.68 3.42 -0.09
C GLU A 77 -21.33 4.72 -0.54
N LYS A 78 -21.29 5.77 0.30
CA LYS A 78 -21.80 7.11 -0.06
C LYS A 78 -20.95 7.76 -1.15
N LEU A 79 -19.63 7.59 -1.09
CA LEU A 79 -18.72 8.07 -2.12
C LEU A 79 -18.99 7.39 -3.47
N ASP A 80 -19.06 6.06 -3.50
CA ASP A 80 -19.38 5.27 -4.70
C ASP A 80 -20.76 5.64 -5.29
N LYS A 81 -21.79 5.74 -4.44
CA LYS A 81 -23.13 6.20 -4.85
C LYS A 81 -23.08 7.59 -5.47
N SER A 82 -22.32 8.53 -4.91
CA SER A 82 -22.18 9.87 -5.49
C SER A 82 -21.57 9.82 -6.89
N PHE A 83 -20.59 8.95 -7.14
CA PHE A 83 -19.96 8.83 -8.47
C PHE A 83 -20.92 8.21 -9.48
N LYS A 84 -21.67 7.18 -9.08
CA LYS A 84 -22.75 6.59 -9.90
C LYS A 84 -23.79 7.64 -10.28
N GLN A 85 -24.24 8.44 -9.31
CA GLN A 85 -25.23 9.48 -9.53
C GLN A 85 -24.72 10.53 -10.53
N SER A 86 -23.52 11.08 -10.33
CA SER A 86 -22.95 12.07 -11.26
C SER A 86 -22.67 11.51 -12.65
N PHE A 87 -22.40 10.20 -12.77
CA PHE A 87 -22.30 9.56 -14.07
C PHE A 87 -23.68 9.48 -14.75
N ASN A 88 -24.72 9.06 -14.02
CA ASN A 88 -26.08 8.96 -14.55
C ASN A 88 -26.65 10.33 -14.97
N GLN A 89 -26.30 11.38 -14.22
CA GLN A 89 -26.66 12.76 -14.51
C GLN A 89 -25.79 13.40 -15.61
N LYS A 90 -24.76 12.70 -16.10
CA LYS A 90 -23.76 13.20 -17.06
C LYS A 90 -22.90 14.38 -16.56
N ASP A 91 -22.94 14.70 -15.27
CA ASP A 91 -22.08 15.73 -14.66
C ASP A 91 -20.59 15.34 -14.66
N CYS A 92 -20.30 14.04 -14.49
CA CYS A 92 -18.93 13.55 -14.36
C CYS A 92 -18.75 12.15 -14.91
N MET A 93 -18.01 12.04 -16.02
CA MET A 93 -17.76 10.76 -16.71
C MET A 93 -16.61 9.94 -16.12
N LEU A 94 -15.92 10.46 -15.08
CA LEU A 94 -14.73 9.83 -14.50
C LEU A 94 -14.99 8.41 -13.98
N TYR A 95 -16.20 8.11 -13.51
CA TYR A 95 -16.55 6.81 -12.94
C TYR A 95 -16.39 5.64 -13.94
N ARG A 96 -16.55 5.90 -15.24
CA ARG A 96 -16.35 4.90 -16.31
C ARG A 96 -15.13 5.19 -17.20
N SER A 97 -14.31 6.18 -16.85
CA SER A 97 -13.19 6.62 -17.69
C SER A 97 -12.08 5.57 -17.87
N MET A 98 -11.95 4.63 -16.93
CA MET A 98 -10.89 3.60 -16.92
C MET A 98 -11.29 2.30 -17.65
N LYS A 99 -12.26 2.35 -18.57
CA LYS A 99 -12.92 1.18 -19.24
C LYS A 99 -13.61 0.18 -18.29
N SER A 100 -13.30 0.20 -16.99
CA SER A 100 -13.88 -0.65 -15.96
C SER A 100 -14.19 0.15 -14.70
N VAL A 101 -15.40 -0.06 -14.18
CA VAL A 101 -15.89 0.52 -12.93
C VAL A 101 -15.10 0.00 -11.72
N HIS A 102 -14.64 -1.26 -11.77
CA HIS A 102 -13.89 -1.88 -10.69
C HIS A 102 -12.59 -1.11 -10.40
N LEU A 103 -11.88 -0.67 -11.45
CA LEU A 103 -10.66 0.13 -11.30
C LEU A 103 -10.94 1.46 -10.58
N ALA A 104 -11.98 2.18 -10.99
CA ALA A 104 -12.38 3.42 -10.33
C ALA A 104 -12.75 3.17 -8.85
N GLN A 105 -13.51 2.11 -8.57
CA GLN A 105 -13.88 1.71 -7.21
C GLN A 105 -12.68 1.42 -6.31
N GLN A 106 -11.63 0.77 -6.83
CA GLN A 106 -10.40 0.55 -6.06
C GLN A 106 -9.72 1.87 -5.68
N ILE A 107 -9.74 2.88 -6.56
CA ILE A 107 -9.24 4.22 -6.24
C ILE A 107 -10.11 4.92 -5.19
N LEU A 108 -11.45 4.76 -5.24
CA LEU A 108 -12.35 5.28 -4.21
C LEU A 108 -12.07 4.62 -2.83
N LYS A 109 -11.86 3.30 -2.81
CA LYS A 109 -11.47 2.55 -1.59
C LYS A 109 -10.14 3.07 -1.05
N LEU A 110 -9.16 3.30 -1.91
CA LEU A 110 -7.86 3.86 -1.53
C LEU A 110 -8.01 5.25 -0.87
N VAL A 111 -8.83 6.14 -1.44
CA VAL A 111 -9.10 7.46 -0.83
C VAL A 111 -9.77 7.31 0.54
N ASN A 112 -10.79 6.46 0.65
CA ASN A 112 -11.47 6.20 1.92
C ASN A 112 -10.49 5.65 2.98
N GLN A 113 -9.65 4.68 2.62
CA GLN A 113 -8.63 4.13 3.51
C GLN A 113 -7.62 5.19 3.94
N ASN A 114 -7.14 6.04 3.03
CA ASN A 114 -6.23 7.14 3.36
C ASN A 114 -6.85 8.12 4.35
N MET A 115 -8.13 8.46 4.17
CA MET A 115 -8.86 9.33 5.10
C MET A 115 -9.05 8.69 6.48
N ILE A 116 -9.40 7.40 6.54
CA ILE A 116 -9.51 6.64 7.79
C ILE A 116 -8.16 6.62 8.52
N SER A 117 -7.07 6.29 7.81
CA SER A 117 -5.71 6.25 8.35
C SER A 117 -5.28 7.62 8.88
N TRP A 118 -5.54 8.69 8.12
CA TRP A 118 -5.29 10.05 8.60
C TRP A 118 -6.08 10.39 9.88
N ASN A 119 -7.37 10.03 9.96
CA ASN A 119 -8.17 10.31 11.15
C ASN A 119 -7.68 9.51 12.37
N LYS A 120 -7.25 8.26 12.18
CA LYS A 120 -6.59 7.46 13.22
C LYS A 120 -5.31 8.13 13.70
N ALA A 121 -4.44 8.54 12.77
CA ALA A 121 -3.21 9.26 13.09
C ALA A 121 -3.48 10.58 13.83
N ARG A 122 -4.48 11.36 13.38
CA ARG A 122 -4.90 12.61 14.04
C ARG A 122 -5.33 12.36 15.49
N LYS A 123 -6.16 11.35 15.73
CA LYS A 123 -6.60 10.98 17.09
C LYS A 123 -5.45 10.50 17.96
N ALA A 124 -4.51 9.73 17.40
CA ALA A 124 -3.32 9.29 18.12
C ALA A 124 -2.40 10.47 18.47
N TYR A 125 -2.21 11.41 17.54
CA TYR A 125 -1.46 12.65 17.78
C TYR A 125 -2.07 13.47 18.92
N LEU A 126 -3.40 13.63 18.97
CA LEU A 126 -4.06 14.37 20.05
C LEU A 126 -3.83 13.76 21.44
N LYS A 127 -3.59 12.44 21.51
CA LYS A 127 -3.33 11.73 22.78
C LYS A 127 -1.86 11.76 23.19
N ALA A 128 -0.94 11.72 22.22
CA ALA A 128 0.50 11.68 22.48
C ALA A 128 1.26 12.43 21.37
N PRO A 129 1.24 13.77 21.36
CA PRO A 129 1.90 14.58 20.32
C PRO A 129 3.40 14.29 20.20
N GLN A 130 4.07 14.01 21.32
CA GLN A 130 5.51 13.75 21.42
C GLN A 130 5.97 12.49 20.66
N LYS A 131 5.05 11.58 20.30
CA LYS A 131 5.37 10.39 19.49
C LYS A 131 5.39 10.67 17.99
N PHE A 132 5.15 11.93 17.58
CA PHE A 132 5.07 12.33 16.20
C PHE A 132 6.07 13.46 15.95
N THR A 133 6.69 13.45 14.77
CA THR A 133 7.52 14.56 14.29
C THR A 133 6.69 15.80 13.93
N GLY A 134 5.36 15.68 13.90
CA GLY A 134 4.45 16.80 13.72
C GLY A 134 3.00 16.36 13.54
N LYS A 135 2.09 17.34 13.45
CA LYS A 135 0.65 17.09 13.30
C LYS A 135 0.35 16.37 11.98
N PRO A 136 -0.37 15.23 12.00
CA PRO A 136 -0.76 14.52 10.79
C PRO A 136 -1.59 15.39 9.84
N LYS A 137 -1.07 15.59 8.62
CA LYS A 137 -1.69 16.42 7.59
C LYS A 137 -2.76 15.63 6.83
N ILE A 138 -3.87 16.28 6.52
CA ILE A 138 -4.93 15.71 5.68
C ILE A 138 -4.37 15.33 4.30
N PRO A 139 -4.80 14.22 3.68
CA PRO A 139 -4.38 13.86 2.34
C PRO A 139 -4.53 15.03 1.35
N LYS A 140 -3.48 15.25 0.55
CA LYS A 140 -3.41 16.30 -0.46
C LYS A 140 -3.87 15.77 -1.81
N TYR A 141 -4.36 16.67 -2.65
CA TYR A 141 -4.55 16.40 -4.06
C TYR A 141 -3.21 16.03 -4.71
N LYS A 142 -3.28 15.14 -5.69
CA LYS A 142 -2.17 14.85 -6.60
C LYS A 142 -2.04 15.99 -7.62
N PRO A 143 -0.84 16.25 -8.16
CA PRO A 143 -0.65 17.25 -9.21
C PRO A 143 -1.59 17.00 -10.40
N LYS A 144 -2.15 18.07 -10.96
CA LYS A 144 -2.95 18.01 -12.20
C LYS A 144 -2.07 17.48 -13.33
N GLY A 145 -2.58 16.53 -14.12
CA GLY A 145 -1.78 15.85 -15.13
C GLY A 145 -0.69 14.94 -14.56
N GLY A 146 -0.64 14.73 -13.24
CA GLY A 146 0.25 13.76 -12.62
C GLY A 146 -0.23 12.32 -12.79
N LYS A 147 0.52 11.40 -12.21
CA LYS A 147 0.23 9.96 -12.22
C LYS A 147 -0.17 9.49 -10.82
N ASN A 148 -1.06 8.50 -10.74
CA ASN A 148 -1.42 7.84 -9.48
C ASN A 148 -1.33 6.32 -9.64
N ILE A 149 -1.24 5.60 -8.52
CA ILE A 149 -1.29 4.14 -8.51
C ILE A 149 -2.58 3.64 -9.17
N VAL A 150 -2.50 2.57 -9.96
CA VAL A 150 -3.67 1.84 -10.45
C VAL A 150 -3.75 0.53 -9.68
N ILE A 151 -4.92 0.22 -9.13
CA ILE A 151 -5.16 -1.01 -8.39
C ILE A 151 -6.19 -1.81 -9.19
N VAL A 152 -5.82 -3.04 -9.53
CA VAL A 152 -6.65 -3.98 -10.29
C VAL A 152 -6.94 -5.16 -9.38
N ASP A 153 -8.22 -5.46 -9.16
CA ASP A 153 -8.63 -6.59 -8.34
C ASP A 153 -8.50 -7.92 -9.10
N ASN A 154 -8.65 -9.03 -8.36
CA ASN A 154 -8.63 -10.39 -8.91
C ASN A 154 -9.86 -10.74 -9.77
N GLN A 155 -10.90 -9.90 -9.81
CA GLN A 155 -12.01 -10.05 -10.75
C GLN A 155 -11.60 -9.57 -12.14
N THR A 156 -10.83 -8.49 -12.19
CA THR A 156 -10.36 -7.88 -13.43
C THR A 156 -9.03 -8.46 -13.91
N ALA A 157 -8.07 -8.70 -13.00
CA ALA A 157 -6.82 -9.39 -13.30
C ALA A 157 -7.01 -10.90 -13.15
N LYS A 158 -6.81 -11.64 -14.25
CA LYS A 158 -7.00 -13.09 -14.30
C LYS A 158 -5.65 -13.79 -14.37
N LEU A 159 -5.44 -14.73 -13.44
CA LEU A 159 -4.34 -15.68 -13.56
C LEU A 159 -4.73 -16.76 -14.58
N ARG A 160 -3.94 -16.88 -15.64
CA ARG A 160 -4.07 -17.88 -16.70
C ARG A 160 -3.10 -19.05 -16.46
N ALA A 161 -3.25 -20.10 -17.25
CA ALA A 161 -2.30 -21.21 -17.30
C ALA A 161 -0.87 -20.69 -17.49
N ASN A 162 0.11 -21.43 -16.96
CA ASN A 162 1.54 -21.12 -17.02
C ASN A 162 1.99 -19.86 -16.24
N GLY A 163 1.22 -19.42 -15.24
CA GLY A 163 1.60 -18.31 -14.36
C GLY A 163 1.49 -16.93 -15.01
N ILE A 164 0.64 -16.77 -16.03
CA ILE A 164 0.46 -15.48 -16.72
C ILE A 164 -0.70 -14.72 -16.09
N VAL A 165 -0.44 -13.53 -15.55
CA VAL A 165 -1.47 -12.59 -15.13
C VAL A 165 -1.86 -11.71 -16.30
N GLU A 166 -3.12 -11.79 -16.70
CA GLU A 166 -3.71 -11.01 -17.79
C GLU A 166 -4.68 -9.97 -17.23
N ILE A 167 -4.60 -8.72 -17.73
CA ILE A 167 -5.50 -7.63 -17.38
C ILE A 167 -6.24 -7.19 -18.66
N PRO A 168 -7.40 -7.80 -18.98
CA PRO A 168 -8.11 -7.57 -20.25
C PRO A 168 -8.44 -6.10 -20.50
N VAL A 169 -8.81 -5.37 -19.44
CA VAL A 169 -9.24 -3.98 -19.56
C VAL A 169 -8.09 -3.02 -19.90
N MET A 170 -6.83 -3.45 -19.79
CA MET A 170 -5.63 -2.66 -20.13
C MET A 170 -4.96 -3.25 -21.38
N ASP A 171 -5.72 -3.33 -22.46
CA ASP A 171 -5.30 -3.88 -23.76
C ASP A 171 -4.65 -5.27 -23.61
N SER A 172 -5.30 -6.11 -22.78
CA SER A 172 -4.84 -7.47 -22.47
C SER A 172 -3.38 -7.53 -22.02
N LEU A 173 -2.97 -6.58 -21.16
CA LEU A 173 -1.65 -6.58 -20.54
C LEU A 173 -1.35 -7.94 -19.89
N LYS A 174 -0.25 -8.57 -20.31
CA LYS A 174 0.21 -9.85 -19.78
C LYS A 174 1.53 -9.69 -19.03
N ILE A 175 1.57 -10.25 -17.83
CA ILE A 175 2.76 -10.32 -16.98
C ILE A 175 2.97 -11.79 -16.60
N LYS A 176 4.16 -12.31 -16.85
CA LYS A 176 4.52 -13.68 -16.50
C LYS A 176 5.14 -13.70 -15.11
N LEU A 177 4.54 -14.45 -14.19
CA LEU A 177 5.07 -14.68 -12.85
C LEU A 177 6.31 -15.57 -12.91
N GLN A 178 7.26 -15.30 -12.03
CA GLN A 178 8.39 -16.15 -11.73
C GLN A 178 7.94 -17.35 -10.88
N HIS A 179 7.05 -17.11 -9.92
CA HIS A 179 6.48 -18.14 -9.03
C HIS A 179 5.26 -18.82 -9.65
N LYS A 180 5.50 -19.83 -10.49
CA LYS A 180 4.45 -20.56 -11.22
C LYS A 180 3.53 -21.38 -10.31
N GLU A 181 3.95 -21.68 -9.08
CA GLU A 181 3.14 -22.39 -8.08
C GLU A 181 1.98 -21.54 -7.52
N THR A 182 1.90 -20.26 -7.89
CA THR A 182 0.84 -19.36 -7.45
C THR A 182 -0.49 -19.76 -8.07
N ASN A 183 -1.47 -20.13 -7.24
CA ASN A 183 -2.82 -20.51 -7.71
C ASN A 183 -3.83 -19.36 -7.68
N LYS A 184 -3.60 -18.33 -6.86
CA LYS A 184 -4.55 -17.23 -6.66
C LYS A 184 -3.86 -15.91 -6.39
N ILE A 185 -4.17 -14.92 -7.21
CA ILE A 185 -3.78 -13.52 -6.99
C ILE A 185 -4.90 -12.78 -6.24
N GLN A 186 -4.50 -11.75 -5.50
CA GLN A 186 -5.41 -10.88 -4.75
C GLN A 186 -5.65 -9.57 -5.48
N GLN A 187 -4.57 -8.94 -5.92
CA GLN A 187 -4.60 -7.69 -6.66
C GLN A 187 -3.30 -7.48 -7.43
N VAL A 188 -3.38 -6.67 -8.47
CA VAL A 188 -2.23 -6.12 -9.18
C VAL A 188 -2.19 -4.62 -8.93
N ARG A 189 -1.02 -4.10 -8.56
CA ARG A 189 -0.79 -2.66 -8.37
C ARG A 189 0.21 -2.16 -9.41
N VAL A 190 -0.20 -1.20 -10.21
CA VAL A 190 0.68 -0.48 -11.14
C VAL A 190 1.10 0.82 -10.47
N ILE A 191 2.38 0.92 -10.12
CA ILE A 191 2.94 2.03 -9.36
C ILE A 191 3.83 2.87 -10.29
N PRO A 192 3.44 4.13 -10.61
CA PRO A 192 4.32 5.03 -11.34
C PRO A 192 5.56 5.37 -10.51
N LYS A 193 6.73 5.26 -11.15
CA LYS A 193 8.04 5.70 -10.66
C LYS A 193 8.72 6.55 -11.76
N ASN A 194 9.84 7.19 -11.44
CA ASN A 194 10.57 8.03 -12.39
C ASN A 194 10.87 7.23 -13.67
N ASN A 195 10.26 7.63 -14.79
CA ASN A 195 10.32 6.99 -16.12
C ASN A 195 10.09 5.46 -16.15
N THR A 196 9.43 4.91 -15.12
CA THR A 196 9.22 3.47 -14.99
C THR A 196 7.88 3.18 -14.32
N PHE A 197 7.35 1.99 -14.54
CA PHE A 197 6.24 1.45 -13.76
C PHE A 197 6.70 0.19 -13.03
N VAL A 198 6.38 0.11 -11.74
CA VAL A 198 6.53 -1.11 -10.96
C VAL A 198 5.16 -1.78 -10.89
N ILE A 199 5.05 -2.97 -11.45
CA ILE A 199 3.86 -3.81 -11.35
C ILE A 199 4.09 -4.77 -10.18
N GLU A 200 3.31 -4.60 -9.12
CA GLU A 200 3.28 -5.50 -7.97
C GLU A 200 2.10 -6.45 -8.08
N ILE A 201 2.37 -7.75 -8.16
CA ILE A 201 1.35 -8.80 -8.13
C ILE A 201 1.31 -9.38 -6.73
N VAL A 202 0.20 -9.17 -6.04
CA VAL A 202 0.01 -9.63 -4.65
C VAL A 202 -0.74 -10.95 -4.68
N TYR A 203 -0.20 -11.96 -4.02
CA TYR A 203 -0.78 -13.29 -3.94
C TYR A 203 -0.70 -13.83 -2.52
N LYS A 204 -1.61 -14.76 -2.20
CA LYS A 204 -1.60 -15.45 -0.90
C LYS A 204 -0.56 -16.56 -0.96
N THR A 205 0.30 -16.65 0.05
CA THR A 205 1.23 -17.77 0.19
C THR A 205 0.69 -18.74 1.24
N ASN A 206 0.79 -20.03 0.94
CA ASN A 206 0.56 -21.11 1.90
C ASN A 206 1.89 -21.69 2.39
N LYS A 207 3.02 -21.04 2.10
CA LYS A 207 4.34 -21.49 2.56
C LYS A 207 4.38 -21.35 4.08
N VAL A 208 4.41 -22.48 4.76
CA VAL A 208 4.81 -22.57 6.16
C VAL A 208 6.30 -22.23 6.18
N ILE A 209 6.65 -21.15 6.88
CA ILE A 209 8.07 -20.79 7.06
C ILE A 209 8.60 -21.75 8.10
N ASP A 210 9.46 -22.67 7.66
CA ASP A 210 10.22 -23.52 8.56
C ASP A 210 11.40 -22.71 9.11
N TYR A 211 11.27 -22.29 10.36
CA TYR A 211 12.34 -21.55 11.02
C TYR A 211 13.39 -22.55 11.45
N LYS A 212 14.63 -22.33 11.00
CA LYS A 212 15.78 -23.08 11.52
C LYS A 212 15.88 -22.88 13.03
N GLU A 213 16.38 -23.91 13.72
CA GLU A 213 16.69 -23.83 15.14
C GLU A 213 17.62 -22.65 15.45
N ASP A 214 17.48 -22.08 16.64
CA ASP A 214 18.31 -20.95 17.06
C ASP A 214 19.78 -21.39 17.12
N ASN A 215 20.60 -20.78 16.27
CA ASN A 215 22.03 -21.06 16.20
C ASN A 215 22.87 -20.13 17.10
N GLY A 216 22.23 -19.34 17.97
CA GLY A 216 22.88 -18.42 18.90
C GLY A 216 23.52 -17.20 18.23
N ARG A 217 23.34 -17.01 16.91
CA ARG A 217 23.84 -15.85 16.17
C ARG A 217 22.70 -14.87 15.97
N TYR A 218 22.79 -13.74 16.66
CA TYR A 218 21.74 -12.72 16.64
C TYR A 218 22.16 -11.54 15.76
N LEU A 219 21.34 -11.25 14.75
CA LEU A 219 21.38 -9.98 14.03
C LEU A 219 20.30 -9.06 14.62
N THR A 220 20.72 -7.93 15.18
CA THR A 220 19.80 -6.87 15.60
C THR A 220 19.67 -5.85 14.48
N ILE A 221 18.45 -5.66 13.98
CA ILE A 221 18.13 -4.52 13.11
C ILE A 221 17.67 -3.41 14.05
N ASP A 222 18.46 -2.35 14.14
CA ASP A 222 18.07 -1.12 14.83
C ASP A 222 17.53 -0.12 13.80
N PRO A 223 16.20 0.08 13.72
CA PRO A 223 15.61 1.11 12.87
C PRO A 223 15.69 2.46 13.60
N ASP A 224 16.90 2.91 13.96
CA ASP A 224 17.03 4.13 14.76
C ASP A 224 16.83 5.40 13.92
N LEU A 225 16.29 6.43 14.57
CA LEU A 225 16.00 7.74 13.98
C LEU A 225 17.29 8.38 13.44
N ILE A 226 17.32 8.68 12.14
CA ILE A 226 18.25 9.65 11.58
C ILE A 226 17.95 11.02 12.20
N MET A 227 18.66 11.38 13.27
CA MET A 227 18.87 12.77 13.67
C MET A 227 19.99 13.36 12.78
N PRO A 228 19.80 14.54 12.18
CA PRO A 228 20.82 15.12 11.33
C PRO A 228 21.79 15.92 12.20
N LEU A 229 22.98 15.40 12.53
CA LEU A 229 24.17 16.23 12.77
C LEU A 229 25.46 15.39 12.92
N ARG A 230 26.42 15.70 12.04
CA ARG A 230 27.88 15.50 12.11
C ARG A 230 28.48 14.11 11.74
N TRP A 231 28.82 13.98 10.46
CA TRP A 231 29.72 12.98 9.87
C TRP A 231 31.19 13.47 9.82
N HIS A 232 32.00 13.31 10.87
CA HIS A 232 33.45 13.54 10.68
C HIS A 232 34.43 12.59 11.36
N LEU A 233 34.07 11.66 12.26
CA LEU A 233 35.14 11.03 13.07
C LEU A 233 35.07 9.52 13.33
N MET A 234 34.41 8.71 12.51
CA MET A 234 34.58 7.24 12.60
C MET A 234 34.58 6.55 11.24
N LEU A 235 35.61 6.80 10.44
CA LEU A 235 36.01 5.93 9.32
C LEU A 235 37.54 5.86 9.26
N LYS A 236 38.17 5.33 10.33
CA LYS A 236 39.58 4.95 10.26
C LYS A 236 39.90 3.49 10.58
N ASP A 237 39.05 2.73 11.29
CA ASP A 237 39.50 1.43 11.81
C ASP A 237 38.56 0.24 11.55
N LEU A 238 37.93 0.11 10.39
CA LEU A 238 37.44 -1.21 9.95
C LEU A 238 37.64 -1.44 8.45
N ASN A 239 38.63 -2.28 8.19
CA ASN A 239 38.92 -2.91 6.91
C ASN A 239 37.84 -3.99 6.65
N LEU A 240 36.77 -3.63 5.92
CA LEU A 240 35.82 -4.60 5.36
C LEU A 240 35.68 -4.35 3.85
N SER A 241 36.61 -4.94 3.12
CA SER A 241 36.43 -5.30 1.72
C SER A 241 35.45 -6.47 1.60
N LEU A 242 34.60 -6.42 0.57
CA LEU A 242 33.76 -7.49 0.02
C LEU A 242 32.41 -7.78 0.71
N LEU A 243 31.37 -7.09 0.24
CA LEU A 243 30.12 -7.70 -0.30
C LEU A 243 29.14 -6.58 -0.70
N MET A 244 29.54 -5.81 -1.71
CA MET A 244 28.65 -5.00 -2.54
C MET A 244 28.80 -5.54 -3.95
N ASP A 245 28.18 -6.68 -4.22
CA ASP A 245 27.87 -7.11 -5.57
C ASP A 245 26.64 -8.02 -5.53
N VAL A 246 25.80 -7.85 -6.56
CA VAL A 246 24.50 -8.47 -6.82
C VAL A 246 23.28 -7.67 -6.30
N LEU A 247 23.06 -6.54 -6.98
CA LEU A 247 21.73 -6.01 -7.35
C LEU A 247 21.25 -6.69 -8.65
#